data_AF-A0A1H6I0Y1-F1
#
_entry.id   AF-A0A1H6I0Y1-F1
#
_cell.length_a   1.000
_cell.length_b   1.000
_cell.length_c   1.000
_cell.angle_alpha   90.00
_cell.angle_beta   90.00
_cell.angle_gamma   90.00
#
_symmetry.space_group_name_H-M   'P 1'
#
loop_
_entity.id
_entity.type
_entity.pdbx_description
1 polymer ?
#
loop_
_entity_poly.entity_id
_entity_poly.type
_entity_poly.pdbx_seq_one_letter_code
_entity_poly.pdbx_strand_id
1 'polypeptide(L)' 'MPATESDDVEVVVGLVLDHPGCTAAELAELVAAKGLDPRRTNRLLQAAVRRGDVIVSQSTFWAIRDTFDGFEEI' A
#
# COMPACT_ATOMS: atom_id res chain seq x y z
N MET A 1 0.93 23.19 2.94
CA MET A 1 2.27 22.55 3.04
C MET A 1 2.40 21.61 1.85
N PRO A 2 3.54 21.49 1.17
CA PRO A 2 3.69 20.51 0.10
C PRO A 2 3.60 19.11 0.72
N ALA A 3 2.73 18.24 0.19
CA ALA A 3 2.73 16.83 0.54
C ALA A 3 4.12 16.28 0.19
N THR A 4 4.85 15.83 1.20
CA THR A 4 6.15 15.18 1.01
C THR A 4 5.93 13.73 0.59
N GLU A 5 6.85 13.12 -0.16
CA GLU A 5 6.74 11.71 -0.58
C GLU A 5 6.45 10.73 0.57
N SER A 6 6.81 11.02 1.83
CA SER A 6 6.39 10.19 2.98
C SER A 6 4.90 10.27 3.29
N ASP A 7 4.28 11.44 3.18
CA ASP A 7 2.84 11.65 3.41
C ASP A 7 2.03 10.88 2.34
N ASP A 8 2.50 10.92 1.10
CA ASP A 8 1.92 10.15 0.00
C ASP A 8 2.03 8.63 0.21
N VAL A 9 3.14 8.15 0.79
CA VAL A 9 3.31 6.72 1.13
C VAL A 9 2.33 6.32 2.23
N GLU A 10 2.16 7.13 3.28
CA GLU A 10 1.21 6.83 4.37
C GLU A 10 -0.23 6.78 3.87
N VAL A 11 -0.62 7.67 2.95
CA VAL A 11 -1.95 7.63 2.31
C VAL A 11 -2.15 6.33 1.54
N VAL A 12 -1.16 5.89 0.76
CA VAL A 12 -1.24 4.63 0.01
C VAL A 12 -1.30 3.42 0.93
N VAL A 13 -0.50 3.39 2.00
CA VAL A 13 -0.54 2.33 3.02
C VAL A 13 -1.92 2.29 3.70
N GLY A 14 -2.47 3.46 4.06
CA GLY A 14 -3.82 3.57 4.63
C GLY A 14 -4.90 3.04 3.69
N LEU A 15 -4.77 3.25 2.38
CA LEU A 15 -5.70 2.68 1.39
C LEU A 15 -5.57 1.15 1.27
N VAL A 16 -4.36 0.61 1.38
CA VAL A 16 -4.15 -0.85 1.41
C VAL A 16 -4.70 -1.46 2.71
N LEU A 17 -4.64 -0.72 3.83
CA LEU A 17 -5.26 -1.10 5.11
C LEU A 17 -6.79 -1.14 5.03
N ASP A 18 -7.41 -0.12 4.44
CA ASP A 18 -8.87 -0.02 4.31
C ASP A 18 -9.42 -1.04 3.29
N HIS A 19 -8.60 -1.37 2.28
CA HIS A 19 -8.93 -2.33 1.23
C HIS A 19 -7.84 -3.41 1.08
N PRO A 20 -7.77 -4.37 2.03
CA PRO A 20 -6.78 -5.44 1.97
C PRO A 20 -7.06 -6.34 0.77
N GLY A 21 -6.02 -6.63 -0.03
CA GLY A 21 -6.15 -7.46 -1.22
C GLY A 21 -6.61 -6.71 -2.47
N CYS A 22 -6.55 -5.38 -2.49
CA CYS A 22 -6.73 -4.62 -3.73
C CYS A 22 -5.59 -4.86 -4.72
N THR A 23 -5.96 -4.84 -6.00
CA THR A 23 -4.99 -4.87 -7.10
C THR A 23 -4.32 -3.51 -7.27
N ALA A 24 -3.17 -3.46 -7.96
CA ALA A 24 -2.48 -2.20 -8.28
C ALA A 24 -3.39 -1.20 -9.04
N ALA A 25 -4.32 -1.70 -9.85
CA ALA A 25 -5.24 -0.88 -10.65
C ALA A 25 -6.30 -0.23 -9.77
N GLU A 26 -6.94 -1.00 -8.89
CA GLU A 26 -7.92 -0.48 -7.92
C GLU A 26 -7.28 0.53 -6.97
N LEU A 27 -6.07 0.22 -6.49
CA LEU A 27 -5.29 1.16 -5.69
C LEU A 27 -4.97 2.45 -6.45
N ALA A 28 -4.63 2.37 -7.74
CA ALA A 28 -4.40 3.56 -8.55
C ALA A 28 -5.66 4.43 -8.68
N GLU A 29 -6.85 3.83 -8.80
CA GLU A 29 -8.12 4.57 -8.82
C GLU A 29 -8.41 5.25 -7.48
N LEU A 30 -8.22 4.54 -6.37
CA LEU A 30 -8.41 5.10 -5.02
C LEU A 30 -7.43 6.25 -4.72
N VAL A 31 -6.18 6.11 -5.16
CA VAL A 31 -5.14 7.12 -5.01
C VAL A 31 -5.45 8.34 -5.91
N ALA A 32 -5.94 8.11 -7.14
CA ALA A 32 -6.43 9.18 -8.00
C ALA A 32 -7.64 9.91 -7.39
N ALA A 33 -8.55 9.19 -6.73
CA ALA A 33 -9.69 9.80 -6.02
C ALA A 33 -9.26 10.66 -4.81
N LYS A 34 -8.10 10.37 -4.22
CA LYS A 34 -7.45 11.21 -3.18
C LYS A 34 -6.69 12.41 -3.76
N GLY A 35 -6.61 12.55 -5.08
CA GLY A 35 -5.89 13.64 -5.76
C GLY A 35 -4.40 13.39 -5.94
N LEU A 36 -3.93 12.17 -5.72
CA LEU A 36 -2.54 11.77 -6.00
C LEU A 36 -2.40 11.25 -7.43
N ASP A 37 -1.18 11.32 -7.96
CA ASP A 37 -0.92 10.86 -9.31
C ASP A 37 -0.86 9.32 -9.37
N PRO A 38 -1.73 8.64 -10.14
CA PRO A 38 -1.76 7.19 -10.22
C PRO A 38 -0.47 6.58 -10.76
N ARG A 39 0.35 7.35 -11.49
CA ARG A 39 1.67 6.90 -11.97
C ARG A 39 2.69 6.85 -10.84
N ARG A 40 2.51 7.66 -9.79
CA ARG A 40 3.33 7.62 -8.57
C ARG A 40 2.91 6.50 -7.63
N THR A 41 1.66 6.03 -7.67
CA THR A 41 1.15 4.93 -6.84
C THR A 41 2.04 3.71 -6.87
N ASN A 42 2.48 3.26 -8.05
CA ASN A 42 3.34 2.07 -8.17
C ASN A 42 4.72 2.29 -7.52
N ARG A 43 5.26 3.51 -7.61
CA ARG A 43 6.52 3.88 -6.96
C ARG A 43 6.38 3.97 -5.44
N LEU A 44 5.25 4.52 -4.95
CA LEU A 44 4.92 4.62 -3.53
C LEU A 44 4.68 3.23 -2.92
N LEU A 45 3.96 2.36 -3.62
CA LEU A 45 3.77 0.96 -3.25
C LEU A 45 5.09 0.20 -3.17
N GLN A 46 6.00 0.39 -4.15
CA GLN A 46 7.34 -0.18 -4.08
C GLN A 46 8.15 0.37 -2.88
N ALA A 47 7.99 1.65 -2.53
CA ALA A 47 8.61 2.23 -1.35
C ALA A 47 8.05 1.61 -0.05
N ALA A 48 6.73 1.42 0.05
CA ALA A 48 6.06 0.76 1.16
C ALA A 48 6.48 -0.71 1.29
N VAL A 49 6.62 -1.44 0.18
CA VAL A 49 7.17 -2.80 0.18
C VAL A 49 8.62 -2.84 0.64
N ARG A 50 9.46 -1.88 0.21
CA ARG A 50 10.85 -1.79 0.67
C ARG A 50 10.95 -1.45 2.15
N ARG A 51 10.02 -0.69 2.71
CA ARG A 51 9.91 -0.45 4.16
C ARG A 51 9.41 -1.68 4.92
N GLY A 52 8.73 -2.60 4.23
CA GLY A 52 8.13 -3.79 4.84
C GLY A 52 6.73 -3.55 5.41
N ASP A 53 6.12 -2.40 5.11
CA ASP A 53 4.74 -2.07 5.51
C ASP A 53 3.70 -2.80 4.65
N VAL A 54 4.05 -3.11 3.39
CA VAL A 54 3.19 -3.79 2.41
C VAL A 54 3.92 -5.01 1.86
N ILE A 55 3.19 -6.08 1.60
CA ILE A 55 3.63 -7.29 0.90
C ILE A 55 2.85 -7.43 -0.41
N VAL A 56 3.56 -7.81 -1.47
CA VAL A 56 2.95 -8.20 -2.74
C VAL A 56 2.74 -9.70 -2.73
N SER A 57 1.49 -10.12 -2.93
CA SER A 57 1.18 -11.54 -3.17
C SER A 57 1.51 -11.90 -4.62
N GLN A 58 1.87 -13.16 -4.88
CA GLN A 58 2.26 -13.66 -6.21
C GLN A 58 1.18 -13.44 -7.28
N SER A 59 -0.05 -13.14 -6.87
CA SER A 59 -1.21 -12.93 -7.74
C SER A 59 -1.52 -11.45 -8.03
N THR A 60 -0.60 -10.50 -7.81
CA THR A 60 -0.75 -9.05 -8.10
C THR A 60 -1.59 -8.26 -7.08
N PHE A 61 -1.91 -8.87 -5.95
CA PHE A 61 -2.61 -8.22 -4.84
C PHE A 61 -1.62 -7.61 -3.87
N TRP A 62 -1.93 -6.41 -3.38
CA TRP A 62 -1.18 -5.74 -2.32
C TRP A 62 -1.89 -6.00 -1.00
N ALA A 63 -1.16 -6.52 -0.03
CA ALA A 63 -1.64 -6.72 1.33
C ALA A 63 -0.68 -6.01 2.28
N ILE A 64 -1.19 -5.49 3.40
CA ILE A 64 -0.31 -5.01 4.47
C ILE A 64 0.45 -6.21 5.02
N ARG A 65 1.74 -6.03 5.33
CA ARG A 65 2.43 -7.01 6.15
C ARG A 65 1.93 -6.81 7.56
N ASP A 66 0.77 -7.40 7.85
CA ASP A 66 0.39 -7.63 9.23
C ASP A 66 1.54 -8.47 9.78
N THR A 67 2.34 -7.89 10.68
CA THR A 67 3.17 -8.68 11.57
C THR A 67 2.18 -9.53 12.35
N PHE A 68 1.82 -10.67 11.77
CA PHE A 68 1.12 -11.74 12.44
C PHE A 68 2.15 -12.33 13.42
N ASP A 69 2.37 -11.60 14.51
CA ASP A 69 2.99 -12.06 15.73
C ASP A 69 1.94 -12.96 16.39
N GLY A 70 1.80 -14.17 15.85
CA GLY A 70 0.64 -15.01 16.11
C GLY A 70 0.68 -16.38 15.47
N PHE A 71 1.88 -16.96 15.32
CA PHE A 71 1.99 -18.42 15.39
C PHE A 71 2.35 -18.77 16.84
N GLU A 72 1.35 -18.74 17.72
CA GLU A 72 1.43 -19.56 18.92
C GLU A 72 1.22 -21.00 18.45
N GLU A 73 2.34 -21.71 18.34
CA GLU A 73 2.45 -23.14 18.08
C GLU A 73 1.67 -23.88 19.18
N ILE A 74 0.58 -24.57 18.83
CA ILE A 74 -0.08 -25.57 19.69
C ILE A 74 0.17 -26.98 19.18
#